data_AF-A0A5C5XKA0-F1
#
_entry.id   AF-A0A5C5XKA0-F1
#
_cell.length_a   1.000
_cell.length_b   1.000
_cell.length_c   1.000
_cell.angle_alpha   90.00
_cell.angle_beta   90.00
_cell.angle_gamma   90.00
#
_symmetry.space_group_name_H-M   'P 1'
#
loop_
_entity.id
_entity.type
_entity.pdbx_description
1 polymer ?
#
loop_
_entity_poly.entity_id
_entity_poly.type
_entity_poly.pdbx_seq_one_letter_code
_entity_poly.pdbx_strand_id
1 'polypeptide(L)'
;MQLKETLKKTTPKDLQIFAVLQFIFVSLICFGLFRADFSALVMIGLILASLILGLTGVLKPKSISLIYRGWMLAVFPVGFLISHLLMGIVYFGVITPIGLYRRFRYPDPLQRKLDRETTSYWQPISKPESTESYFRQF
;
A
#
# COMPACT_ATOMS: atom_id res chain seq x y z
N MET A 1 17.29 -4.76 1.58
CA MET A 1 17.66 -6.20 1.67
C MET A 1 16.66 -7.09 0.91
N GLN A 2 15.34 -6.91 1.08
CA GLN A 2 14.31 -7.75 0.43
C GLN A 2 14.27 -7.70 -1.12
N LEU A 3 14.63 -6.57 -1.74
CA LEU A 3 14.58 -6.42 -3.21
C LEU A 3 15.62 -7.30 -3.93
N LYS A 4 16.80 -7.51 -3.34
CA LYS A 4 17.84 -8.37 -3.94
C LYS A 4 17.41 -9.85 -3.95
N GLU A 5 16.72 -10.30 -2.91
CA GLU A 5 16.22 -11.68 -2.80
C GLU A 5 15.06 -11.96 -3.77
N THR A 6 14.14 -10.99 -3.96
CA THR A 6 13.05 -11.11 -4.95
C THR A 6 13.57 -11.12 -6.39
N LEU A 7 14.60 -10.34 -6.70
CA LEU A 7 15.23 -10.36 -8.03
C LEU A 7 16.08 -11.62 -8.28
N LYS A 8 16.52 -12.31 -7.22
CA LYS A 8 17.26 -13.58 -7.31
C LYS A 8 16.32 -14.77 -7.56
N LYS A 9 15.09 -14.73 -7.03
CA LYS A 9 14.06 -15.76 -7.15
C LYS A 9 12.99 -15.44 -8.22
N THR A 10 13.38 -14.85 -9.35
CA THR A 10 12.41 -14.52 -10.40
C THR A 10 12.02 -15.78 -11.18
N THR A 11 10.74 -16.12 -11.17
CA THR A 11 10.21 -17.29 -11.89
C THR A 11 9.98 -16.90 -13.36
N PRO A 12 10.12 -17.82 -14.34
CA PRO A 12 9.80 -17.53 -15.74
C PRO A 12 8.38 -16.97 -15.94
N LYS A 13 7.42 -17.40 -15.11
CA LYS A 13 6.04 -16.89 -15.12
C LYS A 13 5.94 -15.41 -14.77
N ASP A 14 6.74 -14.92 -13.82
CA ASP A 14 6.72 -13.50 -13.41
C ASP A 14 7.17 -12.59 -14.57
N LEU A 15 8.16 -13.05 -15.34
CA LEU A 15 8.67 -12.36 -16.52
C LEU A 15 7.65 -12.36 -17.66
N GLN A 16 6.92 -13.46 -17.85
CA GLN A 16 5.84 -13.54 -18.83
C GLN A 16 4.65 -12.64 -18.46
N ILE A 17 4.26 -12.62 -17.18
CA ILE A 17 3.21 -11.73 -16.67
C ILE A 17 3.63 -10.27 -16.90
N PHE A 18 4.87 -9.91 -16.58
CA PHE A 18 5.42 -8.58 -16.85
C PHE A 18 5.36 -8.23 -18.34
N ALA A 19 5.75 -9.17 -19.23
CA ALA A 19 5.74 -8.96 -20.68
C ALA A 19 4.33 -8.70 -21.25
N VAL A 20 3.30 -9.33 -20.68
CA VAL A 20 1.90 -9.07 -21.05
C VAL A 20 1.41 -7.76 -20.43
N LEU A 21 1.68 -7.54 -19.15
CA LEU A 21 1.25 -6.33 -18.44
C LEU A 21 1.83 -5.06 -19.04
N GLN A 22 3.10 -5.04 -19.43
CA GLN A 22 3.69 -3.87 -20.08
C GLN A 22 2.96 -3.52 -21.39
N PHE A 23 2.54 -4.53 -22.15
CA PHE A 23 1.87 -4.31 -23.44
C PHE A 23 0.48 -3.72 -23.24
N ILE A 24 -0.26 -4.24 -22.25
CA ILE A 24 -1.54 -3.66 -21.84
C ILE A 24 -1.33 -2.22 -21.35
N PHE A 25 -0.33 -1.97 -20.52
CA PHE A 25 -0.03 -0.65 -19.98
C PHE A 25 0.30 0.37 -21.07
N VAL A 26 1.18 0.03 -22.01
CA VAL A 26 1.53 0.91 -23.14
C VAL A 26 0.32 1.12 -24.06
N SER A 27 -0.52 0.10 -24.27
CA SER A 27 -1.74 0.24 -25.06
C SER A 27 -2.72 1.22 -24.43
N LEU A 28 -2.89 1.19 -23.10
CA LEU A 28 -3.71 2.16 -22.36
C LEU A 28 -3.13 3.58 -22.45
N ILE A 29 -1.81 3.73 -22.36
CA ILE A 29 -1.16 5.04 -22.56
C ILE A 29 -1.42 5.55 -23.97
N CYS A 30 -1.22 4.72 -25.00
CA CYS A 30 -1.47 5.12 -26.38
C CYS A 30 -2.93 5.49 -26.62
N PHE A 31 -3.88 4.80 -25.99
CA PHE A 31 -5.30 5.16 -26.03
C PHE A 31 -5.59 6.51 -25.37
N GLY A 32 -4.90 6.85 -24.27
CA GLY A 32 -4.97 8.17 -23.65
C GLY A 32 -4.36 9.26 -24.53
N LEU A 33 -3.19 9.01 -25.12
CA LEU A 33 -2.50 9.94 -26.01
C LEU A 33 -3.27 10.18 -27.32
N PHE A 34 -4.00 9.17 -27.81
CA PHE A 34 -4.91 9.32 -28.95
C PHE A 34 -5.97 10.40 -28.69
N ARG A 35 -6.48 10.49 -27.45
CA ARG A 35 -7.43 11.55 -27.07
C ARG A 35 -6.82 12.93 -26.93
N ALA A 36 -5.48 13.03 -26.92
CA ALA A 36 -4.74 14.26 -26.79
C ALA A 36 -4.10 14.72 -28.12
N ASP A 37 -4.55 14.15 -29.26
CA ASP A 37 -4.07 14.46 -30.62
C ASP A 37 -2.53 14.39 -30.78
N PHE A 38 -1.91 13.41 -30.10
CA PHE A 38 -0.47 13.20 -30.19
C PHE A 38 -0.05 12.59 -31.54
N SER A 39 1.23 12.76 -31.91
CA SER A 39 1.77 12.25 -33.17
C SER A 39 1.58 10.74 -33.33
N ALA A 40 0.88 10.33 -34.39
CA ALA A 40 0.62 8.93 -34.71
C ALA A 40 1.92 8.12 -34.87
N LEU A 41 3.00 8.74 -35.36
CA LEU A 41 4.29 8.08 -35.54
C LEU A 41 4.89 7.66 -34.20
N VAL A 42 4.77 8.51 -33.17
CA VAL A 42 5.23 8.21 -31.80
C VAL A 42 4.41 7.06 -31.21
N MET A 43 3.09 7.08 -31.37
CA MET A 43 2.22 6.02 -30.87
C MET A 43 2.49 4.67 -31.54
N ILE A 44 2.65 4.64 -32.86
CA ILE A 44 3.00 3.42 -33.60
C ILE A 44 4.35 2.89 -33.13
N GLY A 45 5.35 3.77 -32.98
CA GLY A 45 6.67 3.40 -32.45
C GLY A 45 6.59 2.77 -31.06
N LEU A 46 5.81 3.34 -30.15
CA LEU A 46 5.61 2.82 -28.79
C LEU A 46 4.92 1.46 -28.78
N ILE A 47 3.85 1.28 -29.56
CA ILE A 47 3.13 0.01 -29.64
C ILE A 47 4.02 -1.07 -30.24
N LEU A 48 4.73 -0.79 -31.33
CA LEU A 48 5.64 -1.75 -31.97
C LEU A 48 6.79 -2.14 -31.05
N ALA A 49 7.42 -1.17 -30.39
CA ALA A 49 8.47 -1.43 -29.41
C ALA A 49 7.95 -2.31 -28.28
N SER A 50 6.76 -1.99 -27.74
CA SER A 50 6.13 -2.78 -26.68
C SER A 50 5.74 -4.20 -27.13
N LEU A 51 5.31 -4.36 -28.38
CA LEU A 51 4.94 -5.66 -28.94
C LEU A 51 6.17 -6.56 -29.09
N ILE A 52 7.28 -6.00 -29.61
CA ILE A 52 8.55 -6.71 -29.75
C ILE A 52 9.07 -7.12 -28.36
N LEU A 53 9.04 -6.21 -27.40
CA LEU A 53 9.48 -6.48 -26.03
C LEU A 53 8.56 -7.51 -25.33
N GLY A 54 7.25 -7.48 -25.61
CA GLY A 54 6.28 -8.45 -25.10
C GLY A 54 6.50 -9.85 -25.68
N LEU A 55 6.63 -9.98 -27.00
CA LEU A 55 6.89 -11.26 -27.67
C LEU A 55 8.20 -11.89 -27.21
N THR A 56 9.27 -11.08 -27.14
CA THR A 56 10.58 -11.55 -26.67
C THR A 56 10.53 -12.01 -25.21
N GLY A 57 9.73 -11.34 -24.38
CA GLY A 57 9.49 -11.75 -22.99
C GLY A 57 8.72 -13.06 -22.85
N VAL A 58 7.75 -13.33 -23.72
CA VAL A 58 6.97 -14.57 -23.71
C VAL A 58 7.80 -15.76 -24.23
N LEU A 59 8.52 -15.56 -25.35
CA LEU A 59 9.30 -16.61 -26.02
C LEU A 59 10.63 -16.90 -25.30
N LYS A 60 11.31 -15.87 -24.79
CA LYS A 60 12.61 -15.98 -24.11
C LYS A 60 12.62 -15.13 -22.82
N PRO A 61 11.92 -15.60 -21.76
CA PRO A 61 11.76 -14.82 -20.52
C PRO A 61 13.09 -14.44 -19.87
N LYS A 62 14.13 -15.26 -19.98
CA LYS A 62 15.45 -14.95 -19.41
C LYS A 62 16.09 -13.69 -20.01
N SER A 63 15.79 -13.35 -21.27
CA SER A 63 16.36 -12.17 -21.95
C SER A 63 15.85 -10.86 -21.34
N ILE A 64 14.57 -10.82 -20.97
CA ILE A 64 13.93 -9.62 -20.40
C ILE A 64 14.21 -9.45 -18.90
N SER A 65 14.92 -10.40 -18.27
CA SER A 65 15.18 -10.37 -16.83
C SER A 65 15.95 -9.12 -16.37
N LEU A 66 16.87 -8.61 -17.19
CA LEU A 66 17.62 -7.39 -16.88
C LEU A 66 16.72 -6.14 -16.93
N ILE A 67 15.88 -6.05 -17.97
CA ILE A 67 14.92 -4.95 -18.15
C ILE A 67 13.91 -4.97 -16.99
N TYR A 68 13.35 -6.13 -16.68
CA TYR A 68 12.45 -6.32 -15.55
C TYR A 68 13.09 -5.86 -14.25
N ARG A 69 14.34 -6.23 -13.98
CA ARG A 69 15.06 -5.82 -12.76
C ARG A 69 15.26 -4.31 -12.68
N GLY A 70 15.67 -3.68 -13.78
CA GLY A 70 15.83 -2.23 -13.87
C GLY A 70 14.50 -1.50 -13.65
N TRP A 71 13.43 -1.98 -14.29
CA TRP A 71 12.09 -1.44 -14.12
C TRP A 71 11.58 -1.57 -12.68
N MET A 72 11.74 -2.74 -12.06
CA MET A 72 11.33 -2.97 -10.68
C MET A 72 12.08 -2.07 -9.69
N LEU A 73 13.36 -1.78 -9.94
CA LEU A 73 14.14 -0.82 -9.16
C LEU A 73 13.59 0.60 -9.31
N ALA A 74 13.18 0.99 -10.52
CA ALA A 74 12.63 2.32 -10.79
C ALA A 74 11.22 2.52 -10.18
N VAL A 75 10.38 1.48 -10.20
CA VAL A 75 9.01 1.55 -9.66
C VAL A 75 8.97 1.36 -8.15
N PHE A 76 9.98 0.73 -7.54
CA PHE A 76 10.02 0.48 -6.10
C PHE A 76 9.81 1.75 -5.23
N PRO A 77 10.48 2.89 -5.48
CA PRO A 77 10.24 4.14 -4.74
C PRO A 77 8.80 4.65 -4.86
N VAL A 78 8.15 4.44 -6.01
CA VAL A 78 6.76 4.83 -6.24
C VAL A 78 5.83 4.01 -5.33
N GLY A 79 6.05 2.70 -5.26
CA GLY A 79 5.28 1.84 -4.35
C GLY A 79 5.49 2.20 -2.88
N PHE A 80 6.71 2.55 -2.49
CA PHE A 80 7.03 3.05 -1.15
C PHE A 80 6.28 4.36 -0.85
N LEU A 81 6.32 5.31 -1.77
CA LEU A 81 5.65 6.60 -1.63
C LEU A 81 4.14 6.45 -1.51
N ILE A 82 3.52 5.66 -2.40
CA ILE A 82 2.07 5.39 -2.36
C ILE A 82 1.67 4.73 -1.05
N SER A 83 2.45 3.77 -0.56
CA SER A 83 2.19 3.11 0.73
C SER A 83 2.18 4.11 1.89
N HIS A 84 3.17 5.01 1.94
CA HIS A 84 3.25 6.04 2.98
C HIS A 84 2.13 7.07 2.83
N LEU A 85 1.83 7.47 1.61
CA LEU A 85 0.77 8.41 1.32
C LEU A 85 -0.59 7.83 1.72
N LEU A 86 -0.87 6.57 1.38
CA LEU A 86 -2.09 5.88 1.77
C LEU A 86 -2.20 5.77 3.29
N MET A 87 -1.11 5.41 3.98
CA MET A 87 -1.08 5.40 5.45
C MET A 87 -1.34 6.78 6.03
N GLY A 88 -0.75 7.84 5.45
CA GLY A 88 -1.02 9.22 5.84
C GLY A 88 -2.50 9.59 5.65
N ILE A 89 -3.08 9.27 4.49
CA ILE A 89 -4.49 9.54 4.18
C ILE A 89 -5.40 8.81 5.16
N VAL A 90 -5.16 7.53 5.44
CA VAL A 90 -5.98 6.76 6.40
C VAL A 90 -5.83 7.34 7.81
N TYR A 91 -4.60 7.65 8.23
CA TYR A 91 -4.35 8.19 9.56
C TYR A 91 -4.99 9.56 9.76
N PHE A 92 -4.80 10.49 8.83
CA PHE A 92 -5.31 11.86 8.96
C PHE A 92 -6.77 12.00 8.51
N GLY A 93 -7.23 11.19 7.57
CA GLY A 93 -8.59 11.23 7.03
C GLY A 93 -9.60 10.39 7.80
N VAL A 94 -9.16 9.34 8.52
CA VAL A 94 -10.07 8.44 9.26
C VAL A 94 -9.72 8.42 10.74
N ILE A 95 -8.50 8.04 11.10
CA ILE A 95 -8.14 7.83 12.52
C ILE A 95 -8.18 9.14 13.32
N THR A 96 -7.59 10.19 12.77
CA THR A 96 -7.52 11.52 13.40
C THR A 96 -8.89 12.13 13.67
N PRO A 97 -9.83 12.21 12.69
CA PRO A 97 -11.16 12.74 12.95
C PRO A 97 -11.96 11.88 13.92
N ILE A 98 -11.80 10.55 13.93
CA ILE A 98 -12.42 9.69 14.95
C ILE A 98 -11.88 10.05 16.35
N GLY A 99 -10.56 10.20 16.49
CA GLY A 99 -9.94 10.60 17.75
C GLY A 99 -10.39 11.99 18.21
N LEU A 100 -10.49 12.94 17.27
CA LEU A 100 -10.93 14.30 17.53
C LEU A 100 -12.42 14.32 17.93
N TYR A 101 -13.27 13.58 17.23
CA TYR A 101 -14.67 13.40 17.59
C TYR A 101 -14.83 12.82 18.99
N ARG A 102 -14.06 11.77 19.34
CA ARG A 102 -14.05 11.21 20.69
C ARG A 102 -13.60 12.23 21.74
N ARG A 103 -12.59 13.05 21.43
CA ARG A 103 -12.11 14.11 22.32
C ARG A 103 -13.17 15.17 22.60
N PHE A 104 -13.99 15.52 21.62
CA PHE A 104 -15.09 16.46 21.80
C PHE A 104 -16.30 15.82 22.50
N ARG A 105 -16.66 14.57 22.17
CA ARG A 105 -17.87 13.92 22.71
C ARG A 105 -17.70 13.38 24.13
N TYR A 106 -16.49 12.92 24.46
CA TYR A 106 -16.14 12.36 25.77
C TYR A 106 -14.97 13.15 26.36
N PRO A 107 -15.25 14.33 26.95
CA PRO A 107 -14.22 15.08 27.64
C PRO A 107 -13.77 14.28 28.87
N ASP A 108 -12.53 13.80 28.81
CA ASP A 108 -11.80 13.13 29.90
C ASP A 108 -12.26 11.69 30.29
N PRO A 109 -12.11 10.70 29.39
CA PRO A 109 -12.42 9.30 29.71
C PRO A 109 -11.48 8.68 30.75
N LEU A 110 -10.38 9.35 31.09
CA LEU A 110 -9.36 8.86 32.01
C LEU A 110 -9.33 9.64 33.32
N GLN A 111 -10.32 10.50 33.57
CA GLN A 111 -10.44 11.31 34.78
C GLN A 111 -9.11 11.98 35.17
N ARG A 112 -8.41 12.53 34.17
CA ARG A 112 -7.07 13.11 34.31
C ARG A 112 -7.10 14.47 35.00
N LYS A 113 -8.27 15.10 35.11
CA LYS A 113 -8.42 16.34 35.88
C LYS A 113 -8.27 16.05 37.38
N LEU A 114 -7.28 16.70 37.99
CA LEU A 114 -7.06 16.67 39.43
C LEU A 114 -8.17 17.48 40.13
N ASP A 115 -9.07 16.79 40.81
CA ASP A 115 -10.04 17.38 41.72
C ASP A 115 -9.38 17.64 43.09
N ARG A 116 -9.17 18.92 43.43
CA ARG A 116 -8.52 19.30 44.69
C ARG A 116 -9.45 19.21 45.91
N GLU A 117 -10.75 19.09 45.68
CA GLU A 117 -11.76 19.01 46.74
C GLU A 117 -12.05 17.57 47.16
N THR A 118 -11.51 16.56 46.45
CA THR A 118 -11.74 15.15 46.78
C THR A 118 -10.81 14.66 47.90
N THR A 119 -11.38 13.97 48.89
CA THR A 119 -10.63 13.36 50.00
C THR A 119 -9.77 12.19 49.55
N SER A 120 -10.14 11.50 48.46
CA SER A 120 -9.39 10.38 47.90
C SER A 120 -9.76 10.11 46.45
N TYR A 121 -8.76 9.79 45.62
CA TYR A 121 -8.94 9.33 44.22
C TYR A 121 -9.25 7.84 44.11
N TRP A 122 -9.33 7.13 45.24
CA TRP A 122 -9.56 5.69 45.24
C TRP A 122 -10.95 5.37 44.70
N GLN A 123 -11.02 4.72 43.54
CA GLN A 123 -12.27 4.16 43.04
C GLN A 123 -12.51 2.78 43.65
N PRO A 124 -13.67 2.51 44.25
CA PRO A 124 -13.99 1.20 44.78
C PRO A 124 -14.05 0.18 43.63
N ILE A 125 -13.24 -0.88 43.74
CA ILE A 125 -13.32 -2.01 42.83
C ILE A 125 -14.68 -2.68 43.02
N SER A 126 -15.45 -2.80 41.94
CA SER A 126 -16.66 -3.61 41.92
C SER A 126 -16.26 -5.05 42.27
N LYS A 127 -16.72 -5.57 43.41
CA LYS A 127 -16.43 -6.96 43.78
C LYS A 127 -17.03 -7.87 42.69
N PRO A 128 -16.25 -8.79 42.09
CA PRO A 128 -16.85 -9.83 41.27
C PRO A 128 -17.81 -10.64 42.15
N GLU A 129 -18.99 -10.95 41.63
CA GLU A 129 -20.06 -11.61 42.40
C GLU A 129 -19.66 -13.02 42.88
N SER A 130 -18.60 -13.62 42.32
CA SER A 130 -18.08 -14.91 42.77
C SER A 130 -16.55 -15.03 42.68
N THR A 131 -15.94 -15.72 43.64
CA THR A 131 -14.50 -16.06 43.65
C THR A 131 -14.10 -16.90 42.42
N GLU A 132 -15.05 -17.65 41.86
CA GLU A 132 -14.86 -18.46 40.65
C GLU A 132 -14.57 -17.61 39.40
N SER A 133 -15.03 -16.35 39.37
CA SER A 133 -14.76 -15.44 38.25
C SER A 133 -13.28 -15.13 38.08
N TYR A 134 -12.47 -15.22 39.14
CA TYR A 134 -11.02 -15.03 39.05
C TYR A 134 -10.31 -16.17 38.28
N PHE A 135 -10.92 -17.36 38.23
CA PHE A 135 -10.36 -18.52 37.52
C PHE A 135 -10.73 -18.56 36.03
N ARG A 136 -11.57 -17.64 35.53
CA ARG A 136 -11.98 -17.55 34.12
C ARG A 136 -11.47 -16.24 33.51
N GLN A 137 -10.19 -16.21 33.18
CA GLN A 137 -9.53 -15.02 32.61
C GLN A 137 -9.60 -14.89 31.08
N PHE A 138 -10.13 -15.90 30.37
CA PHE A 138 -10.26 -15.91 28.90
C PHE A 138 -11.67 -16.27 28.48
#